data_AF-A0A2A3D9P3-F1
#
_entry.id   AF-A0A2A3D9P3-F1
#
_cell.length_a   1.000
_cell.length_b   1.000
_cell.length_c   1.000
_cell.angle_alpha   90.00
_cell.angle_beta   90.00
_cell.angle_gamma   90.00
#
_symmetry.space_group_name_H-M   'P 1'
#
loop_
_entity.id
_entity.type
_entity.pdbx_description
1 polymer ?
#
loop_
_entity_poly.entity_id
_entity_poly.type
_entity_poly.pdbx_seq_one_letter_code
_entity_poly.pdbx_strand_id
1 'polypeptide(L)'
;MDLPQSLYDEVFGTRPHWIYHAWVMFTIWIVLIPAVLLLTRFGKPAPSPIGIPKASAKLGRKLFWFTMHRFGLSVLAMASVVAGAIAIAASGGFSGTLHSVFGIATLVLGAMQIVSAWFRGSHGVRNPAGSMNNEPPVPSGDHYDMTARRRWFEAYHKTVGWLTLACALGAVATGLSQFWVPGVGVVLTLLAVLYALIAVVLEARGYRHDTYMSNFGTGAHHPYNEKRIEEMCRR
;
A
#
# COMPACT_ATOMS: atom_id res chain seq x y z
N MET A 1 31.50 -36.32 -8.61
CA MET A 1 31.41 -34.99 -9.23
C MET A 1 30.51 -34.20 -8.31
N ASP A 2 31.10 -33.45 -7.39
CA ASP A 2 30.33 -32.72 -6.39
C ASP A 2 29.60 -31.58 -7.09
N LEU A 3 28.27 -31.57 -7.00
CA LEU A 3 27.46 -30.45 -7.47
C LEU A 3 27.93 -29.19 -6.75
N PRO A 4 28.10 -28.05 -7.46
CA PRO A 4 28.45 -26.80 -6.78
C PRO A 4 27.41 -26.53 -5.68
N GLN A 5 27.90 -26.28 -4.46
CA GLN A 5 27.03 -25.86 -3.36
C GLN A 5 26.22 -24.65 -3.80
N SER A 6 24.92 -24.65 -3.50
CA SER A 6 24.11 -23.48 -3.81
C SER A 6 24.55 -22.32 -2.90
N LEU A 7 24.44 -21.08 -3.37
CA LEU A 7 24.67 -19.89 -2.53
C LEU A 7 23.86 -19.95 -1.22
N TYR A 8 22.69 -20.59 -1.26
CA TYR A 8 21.88 -20.82 -0.07
C TYR A 8 22.58 -21.75 0.93
N ASP A 9 23.18 -22.85 0.50
CA ASP A 9 23.89 -23.78 1.37
C ASP A 9 25.12 -23.11 2.00
N GLU A 10 25.83 -22.26 1.24
CA GLU A 10 26.97 -21.48 1.74
C GLU A 10 26.56 -20.47 2.82
N VAL A 11 25.43 -19.78 2.63
CA VAL A 11 24.97 -18.72 3.53
C VAL A 11 24.20 -19.27 4.74
N PHE A 12 23.37 -20.29 4.55
CA PHE A 12 22.42 -20.77 5.56
C PHE A 12 22.76 -22.15 6.12
N GLY A 13 23.70 -22.90 5.54
CA GLY A 13 24.19 -24.19 6.06
C GLY A 13 23.11 -25.26 6.26
N THR A 14 21.94 -25.10 5.64
CA THR A 14 20.74 -25.92 5.87
C THR A 14 19.99 -26.13 4.56
N ARG A 15 19.03 -27.05 4.52
CA ARG A 15 18.17 -27.23 3.34
C ARG A 15 17.04 -26.20 3.31
N PRO A 16 16.59 -25.74 2.12
CA PRO A 16 15.45 -24.86 2.02
C PRO A 16 14.16 -25.52 2.52
N HIS A 17 13.45 -24.82 3.40
CA HIS A 17 12.13 -25.24 3.89
C HIS A 17 11.03 -24.40 3.22
N TRP A 18 10.50 -24.89 2.10
CA TRP A 18 9.50 -24.21 1.26
C TRP A 18 8.21 -23.82 1.98
N ILE A 19 7.86 -24.55 3.05
CA ILE A 19 6.71 -24.22 3.89
C ILE A 19 6.86 -22.85 4.57
N TYR A 20 8.08 -22.45 4.96
CA TYR A 20 8.31 -21.13 5.55
C TYR A 20 8.19 -20.02 4.51
N HIS A 21 8.69 -20.24 3.29
CA HIS A 21 8.47 -19.33 2.18
C HIS A 21 6.98 -19.11 1.94
N ALA A 22 6.20 -20.21 1.85
CA ALA A 22 4.77 -20.15 1.65
C ALA A 22 4.07 -19.35 2.76
N TRP A 23 4.34 -19.65 4.03
CA TRP A 23 3.72 -18.92 5.15
C TRP A 23 4.12 -17.45 5.23
N VAL A 24 5.40 -17.12 5.05
CA VAL A 24 5.88 -15.73 5.10
C VAL A 24 5.26 -14.92 3.98
N MET A 25 5.33 -15.40 2.73
CA MET A 25 4.79 -14.68 1.58
C MET A 25 3.27 -14.56 1.66
N PHE A 26 2.58 -15.62 2.06
CA PHE A 26 1.13 -15.60 2.25
C PHE A 26 0.72 -14.60 3.34
N THR A 27 1.40 -14.63 4.49
CA THR A 27 1.12 -13.72 5.60
C THR A 27 1.33 -12.26 5.18
N ILE A 28 2.41 -11.95 4.47
CA ILE A 28 2.67 -10.60 4.00
C ILE A 28 1.63 -10.17 2.97
N TRP A 29 1.46 -10.93 1.88
CA TRP A 29 0.73 -10.48 0.69
C TRP A 29 -0.77 -10.70 0.74
N ILE A 30 -1.25 -11.71 1.47
CA ILE A 30 -2.67 -12.03 1.56
C ILE A 30 -3.27 -11.56 2.88
N VAL A 31 -2.50 -11.56 3.97
CA VAL A 31 -3.01 -11.13 5.28
C VAL A 31 -2.72 -9.65 5.51
N LEU A 32 -1.45 -9.29 5.71
CA LEU A 32 -1.06 -8.00 6.28
C LEU A 32 -1.22 -6.84 5.28
N ILE A 33 -0.76 -7.00 4.04
CA ILE A 33 -0.87 -5.93 3.03
C ILE A 33 -2.36 -5.58 2.76
N PRO A 34 -3.27 -6.54 2.46
CA PRO A 34 -4.68 -6.23 2.27
C PRO A 34 -5.34 -5.60 3.50
N ALA A 35 -5.00 -6.05 4.73
CA ALA A 35 -5.51 -5.44 5.95
C ALA A 35 -5.11 -3.96 6.06
N VAL A 36 -3.85 -3.64 5.77
CA VAL A 36 -3.38 -2.24 5.75
C VAL A 36 -4.07 -1.46 4.62
N LEU A 37 -4.32 -2.04 3.46
CA LEU A 37 -5.05 -1.37 2.37
C LEU A 37 -6.53 -1.11 2.70
N LEU A 38 -7.20 -2.00 3.44
CA LEU A 38 -8.53 -1.70 3.98
C LEU A 38 -8.46 -0.54 4.97
N LEU A 39 -7.46 -0.54 5.86
CA LEU A 39 -7.22 0.56 6.78
C LEU A 39 -6.96 1.89 6.04
N THR A 40 -6.22 1.90 4.93
CA THR A 40 -6.01 3.13 4.16
C THR A 40 -7.26 3.61 3.43
N ARG A 41 -8.10 2.67 2.99
CA ARG A 41 -9.32 2.97 2.27
C ARG A 41 -10.42 3.52 3.19
N PHE A 42 -10.57 2.93 4.37
CA PHE A 42 -11.71 3.17 5.28
C PHE A 42 -11.32 3.76 6.66
N GLY A 43 -10.05 3.72 7.04
CA GLY A 43 -9.57 4.19 8.35
C GLY A 43 -9.21 5.68 8.41
N LYS A 44 -9.44 6.43 7.32
CA LYS A 44 -9.27 7.88 7.31
C LYS A 44 -10.27 8.53 8.26
N PRO A 45 -9.92 9.61 8.98
CA PRO A 45 -10.91 10.36 9.73
C PRO A 45 -11.94 11.01 8.78
N ALA A 46 -13.16 11.20 9.25
CA ALA A 46 -14.16 11.95 8.50
C ALA A 46 -13.65 13.36 8.17
N PRO A 47 -13.96 13.90 6.98
CA PRO A 47 -13.63 15.28 6.63
C PRO A 47 -14.16 16.26 7.69
N SER A 48 -13.37 17.28 8.01
CA SER A 48 -13.75 18.34 8.92
C SER A 48 -13.45 19.70 8.28
N PRO A 49 -13.99 20.83 8.81
CA PRO A 49 -13.71 22.14 8.23
C PRO A 49 -12.22 22.51 8.15
N ILE A 50 -11.39 21.94 9.04
CA ILE A 50 -9.96 22.28 9.18
C ILE A 50 -8.98 21.20 8.72
N GLY A 51 -9.46 19.98 8.45
CA GLY A 51 -8.59 18.83 8.13
C GLY A 51 -7.82 18.24 9.33
N ILE A 52 -6.73 17.53 9.05
CA ILE A 52 -5.87 16.92 10.08
C ILE A 52 -4.80 17.93 10.53
N PRO A 53 -4.73 18.28 11.82
CA PRO A 53 -3.70 19.20 12.33
C PRO A 53 -2.29 18.65 12.15
N LYS A 54 -1.33 19.50 11.76
CA LYS A 54 0.09 19.12 11.57
C LYS A 54 0.73 18.49 12.81
N ALA A 55 0.32 18.92 14.00
CA ALA A 55 0.82 18.41 15.29
C ALA A 55 0.21 17.04 15.67
N SER A 56 -0.62 16.43 14.83
CA SER A 56 -1.22 15.12 15.13
C SER A 56 -0.12 14.06 15.28
N ALA A 57 -0.20 13.25 16.35
CA ALA A 57 0.71 12.14 16.57
C ALA A 57 0.60 11.11 15.43
N LYS A 58 1.75 10.63 14.92
CA LYS A 58 1.81 9.68 13.78
C LYS A 58 1.04 8.38 14.04
N LEU A 59 1.12 7.86 15.26
CA LEU A 59 0.38 6.67 15.70
C LEU A 59 -0.94 7.01 16.39
N GLY A 60 -1.32 8.30 16.43
CA GLY A 60 -2.62 8.72 16.92
C GLY A 60 -3.74 8.40 15.94
N ARG A 61 -4.97 8.40 16.44
CA ARG A 61 -6.19 8.04 15.68
C ARG A 61 -6.30 8.71 14.30
N LYS A 62 -5.88 9.97 14.16
CA LYS A 62 -5.99 10.73 12.89
C LYS A 62 -5.00 10.32 11.81
N LEU A 63 -3.81 9.82 12.19
CA LEU A 63 -2.72 9.51 11.26
C LEU A 63 -2.32 8.03 11.24
N PHE A 64 -2.91 7.20 12.11
CA PHE A 64 -2.59 5.77 12.19
C PHE A 64 -2.70 5.07 10.82
N TRP A 65 -3.79 5.31 10.08
CA TRP A 65 -3.99 4.74 8.74
C TRP A 65 -2.84 5.07 7.77
N PHE A 66 -2.37 6.32 7.78
CA PHE A 66 -1.30 6.77 6.88
C PHE A 66 0.07 6.27 7.34
N THR A 67 0.29 6.17 8.65
CA THR A 67 1.52 5.61 9.21
C THR A 67 1.65 4.13 8.88
N MET A 68 0.58 3.34 9.06
CA MET A 68 0.56 1.93 8.65
C MET A 68 0.73 1.78 7.14
N HIS A 69 0.08 2.62 6.34
CA HIS A 69 0.28 2.65 4.90
C HIS A 69 1.73 2.87 4.49
N ARG A 70 2.34 3.92 5.03
CA ARG A 70 3.67 4.36 4.59
C ARG A 70 4.75 3.49 5.17
N PHE A 71 4.77 3.31 6.48
CA PHE A 71 5.84 2.61 7.18
C PHE A 71 5.58 1.10 7.18
N GLY A 72 4.37 0.69 7.56
CA GLY A 72 3.99 -0.72 7.60
C GLY A 72 4.14 -1.41 6.25
N LEU A 73 3.58 -0.85 5.17
CA LEU A 73 3.76 -1.47 3.84
C LEU A 73 5.21 -1.43 3.35
N SER A 74 6.00 -0.39 3.70
CA SER A 74 7.42 -0.36 3.33
C SER A 74 8.20 -1.49 4.00
N VAL A 75 7.94 -1.75 5.29
CA VAL A 75 8.57 -2.86 6.03
C VAL A 75 8.14 -4.21 5.45
N LEU A 76 6.85 -4.39 5.19
CA LEU A 76 6.31 -5.63 4.61
C LEU A 76 6.86 -5.89 3.20
N ALA A 77 6.92 -4.87 2.35
CA ALA A 77 7.49 -4.98 1.02
C ALA A 77 8.99 -5.32 1.09
N MET A 78 9.76 -4.66 1.95
CA MET A 78 11.19 -4.99 2.14
C MET A 78 11.38 -6.42 2.64
N ALA A 79 10.59 -6.85 3.64
CA ALA A 79 10.62 -8.22 4.14
C ALA A 79 10.29 -9.24 3.04
N SER A 80 9.33 -8.93 2.16
CA SER A 80 9.00 -9.80 1.02
C SER A 80 10.13 -9.88 -0.01
N VAL A 81 10.85 -8.79 -0.27
CA VAL A 81 12.02 -8.79 -1.17
C VAL A 81 13.12 -9.68 -0.61
N VAL A 82 13.40 -9.58 0.69
CA VAL A 82 14.37 -10.46 1.37
C VAL A 82 13.93 -11.92 1.29
N ALA A 83 12.67 -12.24 1.64
CA ALA A 83 12.14 -13.59 1.56
C ALA A 83 12.15 -14.16 0.13
N GLY A 84 11.94 -13.31 -0.88
CA GLY A 84 12.01 -13.67 -2.29
C GLY A 84 13.44 -13.93 -2.75
N ALA A 85 14.39 -13.10 -2.34
CA ALA A 85 15.81 -13.29 -2.64
C ALA A 85 16.33 -14.60 -2.04
N ILE A 86 15.93 -14.94 -0.81
CA ILE A 86 16.23 -16.22 -0.17
C ILE A 86 15.67 -17.38 -0.99
N ALA A 87 14.43 -17.28 -1.48
CA ALA A 87 13.81 -18.31 -2.31
C ALA A 87 14.52 -18.48 -3.66
N ILE A 88 14.91 -17.38 -4.31
CA ILE A 88 15.68 -17.41 -5.56
C ILE A 88 17.04 -18.08 -5.34
N ALA A 89 17.75 -17.73 -4.26
CA ALA A 89 19.03 -18.36 -3.92
C ALA A 89 18.85 -19.87 -3.63
N ALA A 90 17.82 -20.24 -2.87
CA ALA A 90 17.45 -21.63 -2.58
C ALA A 90 17.09 -22.45 -3.83
N SER A 91 16.55 -21.79 -4.87
CA SER A 91 16.24 -22.42 -6.15
C SER A 91 17.44 -22.49 -7.11
N GLY A 92 18.61 -21.96 -6.74
CA GLY A 92 19.77 -21.87 -7.63
C GLY A 92 19.62 -20.82 -8.74
N GLY A 93 18.69 -19.86 -8.58
CA GLY A 93 18.45 -18.78 -9.54
C GLY A 93 16.98 -18.55 -9.86
N PHE A 94 16.75 -17.79 -10.93
CA PHE A 94 15.40 -17.45 -11.41
C PHE A 94 14.74 -18.64 -12.11
N SER A 95 13.41 -18.76 -11.95
CA SER A 95 12.60 -19.80 -12.59
C SER A 95 11.58 -19.19 -13.56
N GLY A 96 11.28 -19.90 -14.65
CA GLY A 96 10.23 -19.54 -15.63
C GLY A 96 8.84 -20.04 -15.27
N THR A 97 8.65 -20.67 -14.10
CA THR A 97 7.31 -21.10 -13.67
C THR A 97 6.37 -19.91 -13.47
N LEU A 98 5.06 -20.13 -13.64
CA LEU A 98 4.07 -19.07 -13.42
C LEU A 98 4.17 -18.49 -12.00
N HIS A 99 4.40 -19.32 -10.98
CA HIS A 99 4.62 -18.89 -9.60
C HIS A 99 5.80 -17.91 -9.50
N SER A 100 6.94 -18.26 -10.09
CA SER A 100 8.14 -17.41 -10.10
C SER A 100 7.91 -16.11 -10.86
N VAL A 101 7.27 -16.15 -12.03
CA VAL A 101 6.96 -14.95 -12.84
C VAL A 101 6.05 -13.99 -12.05
N PHE A 102 4.94 -14.48 -11.50
CA PHE A 102 4.05 -13.66 -10.69
C PHE A 102 4.71 -13.18 -9.40
N GLY A 103 5.54 -14.03 -8.76
CA GLY A 103 6.28 -13.69 -7.55
C GLY A 103 7.27 -12.55 -7.80
N ILE A 104 8.12 -12.67 -8.82
CA ILE A 104 9.09 -11.63 -9.20
C ILE A 104 8.36 -10.34 -9.58
N ALA A 105 7.31 -10.42 -10.38
CA ALA A 105 6.49 -9.24 -10.73
C ALA A 105 5.95 -8.56 -9.46
N THR A 106 5.44 -9.33 -8.51
CA THR A 106 4.95 -8.83 -7.22
C THR A 106 6.05 -8.10 -6.44
N LEU A 107 7.25 -8.67 -6.35
CA LEU A 107 8.39 -8.06 -5.64
C LEU A 107 8.86 -6.77 -6.33
N VAL A 108 9.01 -6.79 -7.66
CA VAL A 108 9.46 -5.63 -8.44
C VAL A 108 8.44 -4.51 -8.35
N LEU A 109 7.16 -4.78 -8.61
CA LEU A 109 6.11 -3.76 -8.55
C LEU A 109 5.91 -3.24 -7.12
N GLY A 110 6.07 -4.10 -6.10
CA GLY A 110 6.07 -3.73 -4.69
C GLY A 110 7.22 -2.79 -4.33
N ALA A 111 8.45 -3.08 -4.76
CA ALA A 111 9.60 -2.20 -4.59
C ALA A 111 9.41 -0.86 -5.32
N MET A 112 8.86 -0.89 -6.53
CA MET A 112 8.50 0.32 -7.28
C MET A 112 7.47 1.18 -6.54
N GLN A 113 6.59 0.62 -5.70
CA GLN A 113 5.69 1.43 -4.86
C GLN A 113 6.48 2.31 -3.88
N ILE A 114 7.52 1.77 -3.24
CA ILE A 114 8.38 2.50 -2.31
C ILE A 114 9.11 3.63 -3.04
N VAL A 115 9.73 3.31 -4.18
CA VAL A 115 10.46 4.28 -5.00
C VAL A 115 9.51 5.38 -5.51
N SER A 116 8.34 5.01 -6.04
CA SER A 116 7.34 5.97 -6.53
C SER A 116 6.88 6.95 -5.44
N ALA A 117 6.84 6.51 -4.17
CA ALA A 117 6.45 7.35 -3.05
C ALA A 117 7.42 8.53 -2.82
N TRP A 118 8.66 8.47 -3.32
CA TRP A 118 9.61 9.58 -3.26
C TRP A 118 9.25 10.70 -4.25
N PHE A 119 8.50 10.38 -5.30
CA PHE A 119 8.08 11.32 -6.33
C PHE A 119 6.71 11.96 -6.04
N ARG A 120 6.07 11.64 -4.90
CA ARG A 120 4.69 12.05 -4.56
C ARG A 120 4.44 13.55 -4.39
N GLY A 121 5.50 14.36 -4.38
CA GLY A 121 5.45 15.80 -4.18
C GLY A 121 5.40 16.26 -2.72
N SER A 122 5.46 17.57 -2.53
CA SER A 122 5.35 18.22 -1.21
C SER A 122 3.91 18.16 -0.67
N HIS A 123 3.75 18.12 0.65
CA HIS A 123 2.42 18.01 1.25
C HIS A 123 1.65 19.35 1.22
N GLY A 124 2.33 20.48 1.44
CA GLY A 124 1.67 21.75 1.73
C GLY A 124 1.02 21.76 3.13
N VAL A 125 0.83 22.94 3.72
CA VAL A 125 0.20 23.09 5.04
C VAL A 125 -0.54 24.42 5.12
N ARG A 126 -1.82 24.40 5.52
CA ARG A 126 -2.47 25.56 6.15
C ARG A 126 -2.21 25.53 7.66
N ASN A 127 -1.75 26.64 8.25
CA ASN A 127 -1.87 26.88 9.68
C ASN A 127 -3.34 27.25 9.94
N PRO A 128 -4.19 26.39 10.55
CA PRO A 128 -5.61 26.68 10.69
C PRO A 128 -5.89 27.94 11.50
N ALA A 129 -4.99 28.30 12.43
CA ALA A 129 -5.07 29.51 13.25
C ALA A 129 -4.67 30.79 12.47
N GLY A 130 -3.77 30.68 11.48
CA GLY A 130 -3.21 31.84 10.77
C GLY A 130 -4.16 32.48 9.76
N SER A 131 -5.06 31.72 9.14
CA SER A 131 -5.97 32.28 8.13
C SER A 131 -7.13 33.10 8.71
N MET A 132 -7.30 33.14 10.04
CA MET A 132 -8.22 34.06 10.71
C MET A 132 -7.56 35.42 11.02
N ASN A 133 -6.22 35.50 10.94
CA ASN A 133 -5.44 36.61 11.51
C ASN A 133 -4.58 37.38 10.48
N ASN A 134 -4.90 37.34 9.17
CA ASN A 134 -4.09 38.01 8.12
C ASN A 134 -2.60 37.60 8.11
N GLU A 135 -2.28 36.34 8.47
CA GLU A 135 -0.91 35.81 8.33
C GLU A 135 -0.54 35.58 6.84
N PRO A 136 0.77 35.64 6.49
CA PRO A 136 1.26 35.49 5.12
C PRO A 136 0.76 34.22 4.42
N PRO A 137 0.75 34.21 3.06
CA PRO A 137 0.14 33.15 2.28
C PRO A 137 0.65 31.75 2.68
N VAL A 138 -0.32 30.86 2.83
CA VAL A 138 -0.17 29.45 3.17
C VAL A 138 0.94 28.81 2.34
N PRO A 139 1.92 28.09 2.93
CA PRO A 139 2.90 27.33 2.17
C PRO A 139 2.21 26.33 1.24
N SER A 140 2.27 26.62 -0.06
CA SER A 140 1.77 25.80 -1.14
C SER A 140 2.46 24.45 -1.18
N GLY A 141 1.84 23.46 -1.82
CA GLY A 141 2.44 22.15 -1.96
C GLY A 141 1.68 21.25 -2.90
N ASP A 142 2.39 20.31 -3.52
CA ASP A 142 1.85 19.45 -4.57
C ASP A 142 0.55 18.74 -4.17
N HIS A 143 0.46 18.26 -2.92
CA HIS A 143 -0.75 17.63 -2.40
C HIS A 143 -1.86 18.62 -2.06
N TYR A 144 -1.53 19.80 -1.54
CA TYR A 144 -2.50 20.85 -1.22
C TYR A 144 -3.12 21.48 -2.46
N ASP A 145 -2.31 21.73 -3.50
CA ASP A 145 -2.75 22.34 -4.75
C ASP A 145 -3.21 21.31 -5.79
N MET A 146 -3.03 20.02 -5.48
CA MET A 146 -3.26 18.88 -6.37
C MET A 146 -2.61 19.11 -7.74
N THR A 147 -1.31 19.43 -7.74
CA THR A 147 -0.53 19.69 -8.95
C THR A 147 -0.49 18.46 -9.86
N ALA A 148 -0.07 18.65 -11.12
CA ALA A 148 0.08 17.54 -12.07
C ALA A 148 0.98 16.42 -11.50
N ARG A 149 2.05 16.77 -10.79
CA ARG A 149 2.94 15.82 -10.11
C ARG A 149 2.17 14.94 -9.13
N ARG A 150 1.36 15.55 -8.25
CA ARG A 150 0.56 14.80 -7.28
C ARG A 150 -0.47 13.90 -7.95
N ARG A 151 -1.19 14.42 -8.96
CA ARG A 151 -2.23 13.68 -9.68
C ARG A 151 -1.66 12.46 -10.40
N TRP A 152 -0.55 12.62 -11.10
CA TRP A 152 0.14 11.50 -11.76
C TRP A 152 0.68 10.48 -10.77
N PHE A 153 1.29 10.93 -9.67
CA PHE A 153 1.70 10.04 -8.59
C PHE A 153 0.51 9.21 -8.09
N GLU A 154 -0.64 9.83 -7.78
CA GLU A 154 -1.78 9.10 -7.26
C GLU A 154 -2.38 8.11 -8.28
N ALA A 155 -2.45 8.51 -9.55
CA ALA A 155 -2.92 7.63 -10.62
C ALA A 155 -2.00 6.41 -10.77
N TYR A 156 -0.69 6.63 -10.87
CA TYR A 156 0.31 5.58 -10.97
C TYR A 156 0.32 4.67 -9.73
N HIS A 157 0.47 5.25 -8.53
CA HIS A 157 0.65 4.52 -7.27
C HIS A 157 -0.56 3.63 -6.94
N LYS A 158 -1.78 4.13 -7.17
CA LYS A 158 -3.00 3.34 -6.96
C LYS A 158 -3.13 2.22 -8.00
N THR A 159 -2.92 2.53 -9.27
CA THR A 159 -3.09 1.56 -10.37
C THR A 159 -2.08 0.42 -10.25
N VAL A 160 -0.80 0.77 -10.12
CA VAL A 160 0.26 -0.24 -9.99
C VAL A 160 0.13 -0.98 -8.65
N GLY A 161 -0.31 -0.33 -7.57
CA GLY A 161 -0.60 -1.03 -6.31
C GLY A 161 -1.65 -2.14 -6.45
N TRP A 162 -2.74 -1.90 -7.20
CA TRP A 162 -3.73 -2.95 -7.50
C TRP A 162 -3.17 -4.05 -8.40
N LEU A 163 -2.36 -3.69 -9.39
CA LEU A 163 -1.67 -4.67 -10.24
C LEU A 163 -0.73 -5.56 -9.42
N THR A 164 0.03 -4.99 -8.46
CA THR A 164 0.89 -5.76 -7.56
C THR A 164 0.09 -6.79 -6.77
N LEU A 165 -1.08 -6.44 -6.23
CA LEU A 165 -1.94 -7.39 -5.53
C LEU A 165 -2.46 -8.50 -6.44
N ALA A 166 -2.84 -8.17 -7.67
CA ALA A 166 -3.26 -9.17 -8.65
C ALA A 166 -2.12 -10.16 -8.97
N CYS A 167 -0.89 -9.67 -9.14
CA CYS A 167 0.29 -10.53 -9.28
C CYS A 167 0.51 -11.39 -8.03
N ALA A 168 0.33 -10.84 -6.83
CA ALA A 168 0.52 -11.59 -5.59
C ALA A 168 -0.49 -12.75 -5.46
N LEU A 169 -1.75 -12.50 -5.81
CA LEU A 169 -2.77 -13.55 -5.89
C LEU A 169 -2.42 -14.61 -6.93
N GLY A 170 -1.94 -14.20 -8.11
CA GLY A 170 -1.44 -15.12 -9.14
C GLY A 170 -0.28 -15.99 -8.64
N ALA A 171 0.66 -15.40 -7.89
CA ALA A 171 1.79 -16.11 -7.30
C ALA A 171 1.32 -17.14 -6.26
N VAL A 172 0.39 -16.78 -5.37
CA VAL A 172 -0.14 -17.70 -4.35
C VAL A 172 -0.95 -18.83 -5.00
N ALA A 173 -1.84 -18.52 -5.96
CA ALA A 173 -2.67 -19.53 -6.61
C ALA A 173 -1.81 -20.55 -7.37
N THR A 174 -0.85 -20.08 -8.17
CA THR A 174 0.05 -20.95 -8.92
C THR A 174 1.05 -21.67 -8.01
N GLY A 175 1.50 -21.05 -6.92
CA GLY A 175 2.33 -21.69 -5.90
C GLY A 175 1.61 -22.84 -5.20
N LEU A 176 0.34 -22.65 -4.81
CA LEU A 176 -0.48 -23.71 -4.22
C LEU A 176 -0.77 -24.86 -5.19
N SER A 177 -0.84 -24.58 -6.50
CA SER A 177 -0.98 -25.63 -7.52
C SER A 177 0.27 -26.49 -7.66
N GLN A 178 1.45 -25.95 -7.32
CA GLN A 178 2.73 -26.67 -7.34
C GLN A 178 3.02 -27.36 -6.00
N PHE A 179 2.65 -26.71 -4.89
CA PHE A 179 2.90 -27.16 -3.54
C PHE A 179 1.66 -26.90 -2.67
N TRP A 180 0.80 -27.91 -2.57
CA TRP A 180 -0.46 -27.79 -1.85
C TRP A 180 -0.23 -27.71 -0.34
N VAL A 181 -0.64 -26.60 0.26
CA VAL A 181 -0.65 -26.39 1.71
C VAL A 181 -2.11 -26.18 2.14
N PRO A 182 -2.82 -27.21 2.63
CA PRO A 182 -4.26 -27.14 2.91
C PRO A 182 -4.65 -25.95 3.79
N GLY A 183 -3.88 -25.67 4.84
CA GLY A 183 -4.12 -24.55 5.74
C GLY A 183 -4.09 -23.19 5.04
N VAL A 184 -3.17 -22.99 4.10
CA VAL A 184 -3.07 -21.76 3.31
C VAL A 184 -4.28 -21.63 2.38
N GLY A 185 -4.70 -22.72 1.73
CA GLY A 185 -5.88 -22.73 0.86
C GLY A 185 -7.17 -22.34 1.62
N VAL A 186 -7.41 -22.94 2.79
CA VAL A 186 -8.58 -22.62 3.63
C VAL A 186 -8.55 -21.16 4.08
N VAL A 187 -7.40 -20.69 4.60
CA VAL A 187 -7.27 -19.30 5.08
C VAL A 187 -7.43 -18.29 3.94
N LEU A 188 -6.92 -18.60 2.73
CA LEU A 188 -7.10 -17.75 1.55
C LEU A 188 -8.60 -17.53 1.24
N THR A 189 -9.39 -18.61 1.20
CA THR A 189 -10.83 -18.54 0.93
C THR A 189 -11.55 -17.74 2.01
N LEU A 190 -11.26 -18.00 3.29
CA LEU A 190 -11.88 -17.29 4.40
C LEU A 190 -11.55 -15.79 4.38
N LEU A 191 -10.29 -15.42 4.14
CA LEU A 191 -9.87 -14.02 4.07
C LEU A 191 -10.45 -13.30 2.86
N ALA A 192 -10.57 -13.96 1.70
CA ALA A 192 -11.19 -13.37 0.52
C ALA A 192 -12.64 -12.96 0.81
N VAL A 193 -13.42 -13.84 1.44
CA VAL A 193 -14.80 -13.55 1.85
C VAL A 193 -14.83 -12.47 2.93
N LEU A 194 -14.00 -12.59 3.97
CA LEU A 194 -13.96 -11.65 5.09
C LEU A 194 -13.62 -10.23 4.63
N TYR A 195 -12.59 -10.04 3.81
CA TYR A 195 -12.21 -8.72 3.32
C TYR A 195 -13.26 -8.11 2.40
N ALA A 196 -13.91 -8.92 1.55
CA ALA A 196 -15.02 -8.45 0.74
C ALA A 196 -16.18 -7.97 1.63
N LEU A 197 -16.57 -8.74 2.64
CA LEU A 197 -17.63 -8.37 3.59
C LEU A 197 -17.28 -7.09 4.36
N ILE A 198 -16.07 -6.99 4.89
CA ILE A 198 -15.60 -5.77 5.59
C ILE A 198 -15.67 -4.57 4.66
N ALA A 199 -15.19 -4.69 3.42
CA ALA A 199 -15.21 -3.60 2.46
C ALA A 199 -16.64 -3.15 2.14
N VAL A 200 -17.56 -4.09 1.90
CA VAL A 200 -18.98 -3.80 1.62
C VAL A 200 -19.63 -3.10 2.81
N VAL A 201 -19.44 -3.60 4.03
CA VAL A 201 -20.04 -3.01 5.24
C VAL A 201 -19.49 -1.61 5.51
N LEU A 202 -18.18 -1.40 5.39
CA LEU A 202 -17.56 -0.10 5.63
C LEU A 202 -17.92 0.92 4.53
N GLU A 203 -18.01 0.48 3.27
CA GLU A 203 -18.49 1.33 2.16
C GLU A 203 -19.95 1.72 2.39
N ALA A 204 -20.83 0.78 2.72
CA ALA A 204 -22.25 1.02 2.98
C ALA A 204 -22.49 1.97 4.17
N ARG A 205 -21.57 1.98 5.14
CA ARG A 205 -21.58 2.92 6.29
C ARG A 205 -20.91 4.26 6.00
N GLY A 206 -20.43 4.51 4.78
CA GLY A 206 -19.88 5.80 4.38
C GLY A 206 -18.46 6.08 4.90
N TYR A 207 -17.70 5.07 5.32
CA TYR A 207 -16.31 5.25 5.80
C TYR A 207 -15.31 5.56 4.67
N ARG A 208 -15.75 5.53 3.41
CA ARG A 208 -14.91 5.92 2.26
C ARG A 208 -14.80 7.44 2.16
N HIS A 209 -13.95 8.01 3.00
CA HIS A 209 -13.70 9.45 3.00
C HIS A 209 -12.69 9.88 1.93
N ASP A 210 -12.88 11.08 1.37
CA ASP A 210 -11.94 11.71 0.45
C ASP A 210 -10.64 12.07 1.19
N THR A 211 -9.49 11.60 0.68
CA THR A 211 -8.18 11.81 1.32
C THR A 211 -7.77 13.28 1.36
N TYR A 212 -8.10 14.06 0.32
CA TYR A 212 -7.81 15.50 0.29
C TYR A 212 -8.61 16.23 1.35
N MET A 213 -9.93 16.01 1.39
CA MET A 213 -10.81 16.66 2.37
C MET A 213 -10.54 16.20 3.81
N SER A 214 -10.09 14.95 3.99
CA SER A 214 -9.65 14.46 5.30
C SER A 214 -8.40 15.20 5.78
N ASN A 215 -7.42 15.44 4.90
CA ASN A 215 -6.16 16.07 5.26
C ASN A 215 -6.27 17.59 5.42
N PHE A 216 -6.94 18.27 4.48
CA PHE A 216 -6.90 19.74 4.39
C PHE A 216 -8.21 20.41 4.82
N GLY A 217 -9.33 19.70 4.72
CA GLY A 217 -10.64 20.17 5.13
C GLY A 217 -11.60 20.42 3.97
N THR A 218 -12.84 20.78 4.33
CA THR A 218 -13.96 20.93 3.39
C THR A 218 -14.17 22.36 2.89
N GLY A 219 -13.38 23.34 3.35
CA GLY A 219 -13.57 24.74 3.00
C GLY A 219 -13.38 25.03 1.50
N ALA A 220 -14.20 25.92 0.94
CA ALA A 220 -14.16 26.31 -0.47
C ALA A 220 -12.88 27.08 -0.85
N HIS A 221 -12.24 27.76 0.11
CA HIS A 221 -10.98 28.47 -0.09
C HIS A 221 -9.76 27.55 -0.31
N HIS A 222 -9.93 26.22 -0.20
CA HIS A 222 -8.87 25.29 -0.57
C HIS A 222 -8.83 25.16 -2.09
N PRO A 223 -7.65 25.30 -2.73
CA PRO A 223 -7.54 25.48 -4.18
C PRO A 223 -8.10 24.30 -4.99
N TYR A 224 -8.08 23.09 -4.43
CA TYR A 224 -8.69 21.94 -5.11
C TYR A 224 -10.19 21.80 -4.84
N ASN A 225 -10.69 22.25 -3.69
CA ASN A 225 -12.13 22.30 -3.42
C ASN A 225 -12.80 23.37 -4.29
N GLU A 226 -12.19 24.55 -4.41
CA GLU A 226 -12.61 25.64 -5.31
C GLU A 226 -12.79 25.13 -6.74
N LYS A 227 -11.76 24.50 -7.31
CA LYS A 227 -11.81 23.92 -8.65
C LYS A 227 -12.94 22.90 -8.84
N ARG A 228 -13.17 22.04 -7.85
CA ARG A 228 -14.28 21.06 -7.90
C ARG A 228 -15.64 21.74 -7.88
N ILE A 229 -15.81 22.79 -7.08
CA ILE A 229 -17.05 23.58 -7.03
C ILE A 229 -17.28 24.28 -8.37
N GLU A 230 -16.25 24.93 -8.93
CA GLU A 230 -16.34 25.54 -10.26
C GLU A 230 -16.74 24.53 -11.34
N GLU A 231 -16.11 23.35 -11.36
CA GLU A 231 -16.45 22.28 -12.31
C GLU A 231 -17.89 21.80 -12.16
N MET A 232 -18.43 21.76 -10.93
CA MET A 232 -19.83 21.42 -10.67
C MET A 232 -20.78 22.54 -11.12
N CYS A 233 -20.42 23.80 -10.94
CA CYS A 233 -21.23 24.95 -11.37
C CYS A 233 -21.22 25.17 -12.90
N ARG A 234 -20.25 24.62 -13.61
CA ARG A 234 -20.17 24.66 -15.08
C ARG A 234 -21.00 23.57 -15.77
N ARG A 235 -21.54 22.61 -15.02
CA ARG A 235 -22.39 21.51 -15.53
C ARG A 235 -23.86 21.82 -15.28
#